data_AF-A0A9Q1H4M6-F1
#
_entry.id   AF-A0A9Q1H4M6-F1
#
_cell.length_a   1.000
_cell.length_b   1.000
_cell.length_c   1.000
_cell.angle_alpha   90.00
_cell.angle_beta   90.00
_cell.angle_gamma   90.00
#
_symmetry.space_group_name_H-M   'P 1'
#
loop_
_entity.id
_entity.type
_entity.pdbx_description
1 polymer ?
#
loop_
_entity_poly.entity_id
_entity_poly.type
_entity_poly.pdbx_seq_one_letter_code
_entity_poly.pdbx_strand_id
1 'polypeptide(L)'
;MFSFNNLFNFTFGLGLHLTLNIEENEYVGSFTEGTGIRVMVHPSDILPHPEDVGLSVSPGLSTNIGIRQVEIRRLDAPHGDCTDGKGHEYLQNDTYSYSIISCQKKCLLDKMVSTCNCTTNIYDDYSGVPFCTGKTQTNLYITCRQRRPFGLPNNTTANLVRLKIYFQELNYELVEQVPANTIESVLGTTGGLLGLYIGFSVITISEIFVLIYDVFAFLLKRK
;
A
#
# COMPACT_ATOMS: atom_id res chain seq x y z
N MET A 1 25.44 -10.03 33.92
CA MET A 1 25.40 -11.25 33.10
C MET A 1 24.08 -11.95 33.38
N PHE A 2 23.00 -11.54 32.72
CA PHE A 2 21.68 -12.19 32.84
C PHE A 2 21.45 -13.03 31.59
N SER A 3 21.13 -14.31 31.83
CA SER A 3 20.97 -15.36 30.81
C SER A 3 19.65 -15.19 30.06
N PHE A 4 19.72 -14.86 28.77
CA PHE A 4 18.58 -14.73 27.85
C PHE A 4 18.35 -16.03 27.04
N ASN A 5 18.41 -17.20 27.67
CA ASN A 5 18.37 -18.48 26.94
C ASN A 5 16.99 -19.15 26.80
N ASN A 6 15.88 -18.54 27.23
CA ASN A 6 14.56 -19.20 27.18
C ASN A 6 13.39 -18.36 26.61
N LEU A 7 13.65 -17.20 25.99
CA LEU A 7 12.59 -16.42 25.32
C LEU A 7 12.57 -16.57 23.79
N PHE A 8 13.59 -17.18 23.18
CA PHE A 8 13.68 -17.30 21.73
C PHE A 8 12.99 -18.53 21.12
N ASN A 9 12.41 -19.45 21.92
CA ASN A 9 11.77 -20.66 21.38
C ASN A 9 10.24 -20.57 21.20
N PHE A 10 9.59 -19.49 21.64
CA PHE A 10 8.12 -19.41 21.61
C PHE A 10 7.54 -18.85 20.29
N THR A 11 8.32 -18.12 19.49
CA THR A 11 7.87 -17.50 18.22
C THR A 11 8.21 -18.29 16.95
N PHE A 12 9.09 -19.29 16.99
CA PHE A 12 9.50 -20.02 15.77
C PHE A 12 8.52 -21.11 15.29
N GLY A 13 7.44 -21.38 16.03
CA GLY A 13 6.46 -22.42 15.70
C GLY A 13 5.18 -21.94 15.00
N LEU A 14 4.88 -20.63 15.06
CA LEU A 14 3.62 -20.06 14.57
C LEU A 14 3.94 -19.08 13.42
N GLY A 15 3.96 -19.60 12.20
CA GLY A 15 4.28 -18.82 11.01
C GLY A 15 4.36 -19.71 9.77
N LEU A 16 4.58 -19.09 8.61
CA LEU A 16 4.80 -19.79 7.35
C LEU A 16 6.25 -20.25 7.28
N HIS A 17 6.46 -21.57 7.16
CA HIS A 17 7.78 -22.17 6.99
C HIS A 17 7.88 -22.85 5.63
N LEU A 18 8.67 -22.29 4.72
CA LEU A 18 8.89 -22.82 3.38
C LEU A 18 10.33 -23.28 3.21
N THR A 19 10.52 -24.36 2.47
CA THR A 19 11.83 -24.82 1.99
C THR A 19 11.68 -25.12 0.52
N LEU A 20 12.31 -24.29 -0.30
CA LEU A 20 12.16 -24.27 -1.75
C LEU A 20 13.50 -24.66 -2.39
N ASN A 21 13.45 -25.43 -3.47
CA ASN A 21 14.61 -25.69 -4.32
C ASN A 21 14.52 -24.77 -5.52
N ILE A 22 15.52 -23.89 -5.72
CA ILE A 22 15.50 -22.92 -6.83
C ILE A 22 16.04 -23.50 -8.14
N GLU A 23 16.59 -24.71 -8.12
CA GLU A 23 17.09 -25.42 -9.32
C GLU A 23 17.99 -24.54 -10.19
N GLU A 24 19.02 -23.94 -9.57
CA GLU A 24 19.95 -23.00 -10.23
C GLU A 24 20.61 -23.59 -11.50
N ASN A 25 20.74 -24.92 -11.58
CA ASN A 25 21.27 -25.63 -12.74
C ASN A 25 20.41 -25.50 -14.01
N GLU A 26 19.12 -25.15 -13.91
CA GLU A 26 18.27 -24.88 -15.07
C GLU A 26 18.29 -23.41 -15.51
N TYR A 27 19.03 -22.55 -14.81
CA TYR A 27 19.00 -21.11 -15.10
C TYR A 27 19.66 -20.80 -16.43
N VAL A 28 18.96 -20.02 -17.25
CA VAL A 28 19.51 -19.46 -18.49
C VAL A 28 20.27 -18.17 -18.14
N GLY A 29 21.56 -18.29 -17.86
CA GLY A 29 22.41 -17.24 -17.28
C GLY A 29 22.54 -15.91 -18.05
N SER A 30 21.88 -15.74 -19.20
CA SER A 30 21.78 -14.46 -19.92
C SER A 30 20.48 -13.68 -19.62
N PHE A 31 19.47 -14.32 -19.05
CA PHE A 31 18.14 -13.72 -18.80
C PHE A 31 17.82 -13.56 -17.31
N THR A 32 18.58 -14.20 -16.42
CA THR A 32 18.37 -14.13 -14.98
C THR A 32 19.17 -12.97 -14.37
N GLU A 33 18.48 -12.03 -13.71
CA GLU A 33 19.11 -10.89 -13.03
C GLU A 33 19.87 -11.29 -11.76
N GLY A 34 19.59 -12.47 -11.21
CA GLY A 34 20.23 -13.02 -10.01
C GLY A 34 19.70 -14.41 -9.64
N THR A 35 20.24 -14.98 -8.57
CA THR A 35 19.92 -16.32 -8.04
C THR A 35 19.12 -16.22 -6.74
N GLY A 36 17.93 -16.81 -6.69
CA GLY A 36 17.06 -16.78 -5.52
C GLY A 36 15.59 -16.60 -5.88
N ILE A 37 14.78 -16.25 -4.89
CA ILE A 37 13.34 -16.00 -5.07
C ILE A 37 12.99 -14.57 -4.65
N ARG A 38 11.98 -13.96 -5.29
CA ARG A 38 11.38 -12.70 -4.83
C ARG A 38 10.09 -13.01 -4.07
N VAL A 39 9.96 -12.48 -2.87
CA VAL A 39 8.81 -12.72 -1.97
C VAL A 39 8.16 -11.39 -1.63
N MET A 40 6.85 -11.30 -1.80
CA MET A 40 6.05 -10.16 -1.37
C MET A 40 4.96 -10.65 -0.43
N VAL A 41 4.82 -9.99 0.72
CA VAL A 41 3.70 -10.22 1.65
C VAL A 41 2.66 -9.14 1.40
N HIS A 42 1.43 -9.53 1.12
CA HIS A 42 0.34 -8.61 0.81
C HIS A 42 -1.02 -9.14 1.30
N PRO A 43 -2.01 -8.27 1.54
CA PRO A 43 -3.40 -8.67 1.77
C PRO A 43 -3.98 -9.50 0.61
N SER A 44 -4.87 -10.44 0.91
CA SER A 44 -5.41 -11.39 -0.09
C SER A 44 -6.29 -10.74 -1.16
N ASP A 45 -6.81 -9.54 -0.90
CA ASP A 45 -7.72 -8.81 -1.77
C ASP A 45 -7.00 -7.88 -2.77
N ILE A 46 -5.68 -7.72 -2.68
CA ILE A 46 -4.90 -6.89 -3.60
C ILE A 46 -4.06 -7.73 -4.57
N LEU A 47 -3.90 -7.22 -5.80
CA LEU A 47 -3.06 -7.85 -6.81
C LEU A 47 -1.57 -7.78 -6.42
N PRO A 48 -0.85 -8.92 -6.34
CA PRO A 48 0.58 -8.92 -6.03
C PRO A 48 1.43 -8.34 -7.17
N HIS A 49 2.42 -7.52 -6.80
CA HIS A 49 3.42 -6.94 -7.71
C HIS A 49 4.84 -7.22 -7.17
N PRO A 50 5.31 -8.48 -7.18
CA PRO A 50 6.60 -8.86 -6.64
C PRO A 50 7.79 -8.25 -7.40
N GLU A 51 7.59 -7.76 -8.62
CA GLU A 51 8.60 -7.04 -9.40
C GLU A 51 8.95 -5.66 -8.83
N ASP A 52 8.00 -4.98 -8.18
CA ASP A 52 8.20 -3.62 -7.65
C ASP A 52 8.47 -3.60 -6.14
N VAL A 53 7.78 -4.46 -5.37
CA VAL A 53 7.80 -4.45 -3.89
C VAL A 53 8.36 -5.74 -3.29
N GLY A 54 8.77 -6.70 -4.12
CA GLY A 54 9.29 -7.99 -3.65
C GLY A 54 10.65 -7.90 -2.98
N LEU A 55 10.84 -8.68 -1.92
CA LEU A 55 12.12 -8.91 -1.26
C LEU A 55 12.84 -10.09 -1.91
N SER A 56 14.09 -9.88 -2.36
CA SER A 56 14.95 -10.94 -2.87
C SER A 56 15.55 -11.78 -1.74
N VAL A 57 15.37 -13.09 -1.81
CA VAL A 57 15.88 -14.08 -0.85
C VAL A 57 16.86 -14.99 -1.56
N SER A 58 18.12 -14.96 -1.11
CA SER A 58 19.20 -15.79 -1.66
C SER A 58 19.15 -17.23 -1.14
N PRO A 59 19.57 -18.21 -1.95
CA PRO A 59 19.68 -19.60 -1.52
C PRO A 59 20.92 -19.83 -0.65
N GLY A 60 21.00 -21.00 -0.01
CA GLY A 60 22.12 -21.38 0.85
C GLY A 60 22.07 -20.83 2.28
N LEU A 61 21.06 -20.03 2.62
CA LEU A 61 20.82 -19.52 3.97
C LEU A 61 19.34 -19.61 4.37
N SER A 62 19.08 -19.53 5.68
CA SER A 62 17.72 -19.44 6.22
C SER A 62 17.35 -18.00 6.49
N THR A 63 16.34 -17.49 5.78
CA THR A 63 15.82 -16.13 5.96
C THR A 63 14.59 -16.13 6.85
N ASN A 64 14.62 -15.31 7.88
CA ASN A 64 13.52 -15.15 8.84
C ASN A 64 12.95 -13.72 8.68
N ILE A 65 11.70 -13.61 8.23
CA ILE A 65 10.99 -12.34 8.00
C ILE A 65 9.97 -12.15 9.12
N GLY A 66 10.22 -11.19 10.01
CA GLY A 66 9.24 -10.74 10.99
C GLY A 66 8.33 -9.68 10.38
N ILE A 67 7.02 -9.90 10.43
CA ILE A 67 6.01 -8.93 9.95
C ILE A 67 5.28 -8.27 11.13
N ARG A 68 4.89 -7.01 10.94
CA ARG A 68 4.02 -6.25 11.83
C ARG A 68 2.86 -5.70 11.01
N GLN A 69 1.63 -6.01 11.40
CA GLN A 69 0.45 -5.58 10.66
C GLN A 69 0.09 -4.14 11.05
N VAL A 70 0.15 -3.23 10.06
CA VAL A 70 -0.21 -1.83 10.22
C VAL A 70 -1.32 -1.49 9.22
N GLU A 71 -2.47 -1.05 9.73
CA GLU A 71 -3.59 -0.56 8.93
C GLU A 71 -3.62 0.96 9.01
N ILE A 72 -3.56 1.63 7.85
CA ILE A 72 -3.56 3.09 7.76
C ILE A 72 -4.90 3.53 7.15
N ARG A 73 -5.71 4.24 7.93
CA ARG A 73 -6.96 4.85 7.46
C ARG A 73 -6.76 6.35 7.30
N ARG A 74 -6.91 6.82 6.07
CA ARG A 74 -6.80 8.24 5.72
C ARG A 74 -8.18 8.83 5.49
N LEU A 75 -8.29 10.14 5.66
CA LEU A 75 -9.53 10.85 5.36
C LEU A 75 -9.66 11.09 3.86
N ASP A 76 -10.89 11.01 3.37
CA ASP A 76 -11.24 11.39 2.01
C ASP A 76 -11.40 12.92 1.88
N ALA A 77 -11.61 13.39 0.64
CA ALA A 77 -11.95 14.78 0.37
C ALA A 77 -13.20 15.21 1.17
N PRO A 78 -13.21 16.41 1.79
CA PRO A 78 -12.28 17.54 1.64
C PRO A 78 -11.09 17.57 2.62
N HIS A 79 -10.95 16.59 3.51
CA HIS A 79 -9.91 16.61 4.55
C HIS A 79 -8.62 15.87 4.15
N GLY A 80 -8.71 14.98 3.17
CA GLY A 80 -7.56 14.37 2.50
C GLY A 80 -7.79 14.22 1.00
N ASP A 81 -6.87 13.50 0.34
CA ASP A 81 -6.87 13.24 -1.11
C ASP A 81 -6.89 11.72 -1.37
N CYS A 82 -7.65 11.00 -0.54
CA CYS A 82 -7.85 9.58 -0.68
C CYS A 82 -9.14 9.28 -1.45
N THR A 83 -9.13 8.13 -2.12
CA THR A 83 -10.22 7.61 -2.95
C THR A 83 -10.26 6.09 -2.76
N ASP A 84 -11.47 5.56 -2.67
CA ASP A 84 -11.75 4.11 -2.59
C ASP A 84 -11.50 3.36 -3.92
N GLY A 85 -10.97 4.04 -4.95
CA GLY A 85 -10.85 3.50 -6.31
C GLY A 85 -12.15 3.45 -7.09
N LYS A 86 -13.28 3.81 -6.47
CA LYS A 86 -14.59 3.92 -7.15
C LYS A 86 -14.53 4.97 -8.25
N GLY A 87 -14.84 4.56 -9.48
CA GLY A 87 -14.81 5.45 -10.65
C GLY A 87 -13.45 5.54 -11.35
N HIS A 88 -12.43 4.81 -10.89
CA HIS A 88 -11.15 4.67 -11.57
C HIS A 88 -10.98 3.24 -12.12
N GLU A 89 -10.39 3.12 -13.30
CA GLU A 89 -10.01 1.83 -13.86
C GLU A 89 -8.62 1.43 -13.31
N TYR A 90 -8.49 0.20 -12.85
CA TYR A 90 -7.25 -0.38 -12.36
C TYR A 90 -7.16 -1.84 -12.78
N LEU A 91 -5.96 -2.42 -12.68
CA LEU A 91 -5.70 -3.79 -13.12
C LEU A 91 -6.66 -4.79 -12.46
N GLN A 92 -7.31 -5.64 -13.28
CA GLN A 92 -8.18 -6.73 -12.82
C GLN A 92 -9.24 -6.27 -11.81
N ASN A 93 -9.92 -5.17 -12.16
CA ASN A 93 -10.95 -4.52 -11.34
C ASN A 93 -12.04 -5.49 -10.81
N ASP A 94 -12.38 -6.52 -11.58
CA ASP A 94 -13.42 -7.49 -11.21
C ASP A 94 -13.02 -8.45 -10.08
N THR A 95 -11.72 -8.66 -9.86
CA THR A 95 -11.21 -9.69 -8.92
C THR A 95 -10.50 -9.09 -7.73
N TYR A 96 -9.77 -8.00 -7.92
CA TYR A 96 -8.94 -7.39 -6.87
C TYR A 96 -9.45 -6.01 -6.49
N SER A 97 -9.15 -5.61 -5.26
CA SER A 97 -9.42 -4.26 -4.75
C SER A 97 -8.41 -3.24 -5.29
N TYR A 98 -8.81 -1.98 -5.26
CA TYR A 98 -7.97 -0.86 -5.66
C TYR A 98 -6.64 -0.82 -4.89
N SER A 99 -5.54 -0.63 -5.63
CA SER A 99 -4.24 -0.29 -5.06
C SER A 99 -3.56 0.77 -5.92
N ILE A 100 -2.69 1.58 -5.31
CA ILE A 100 -1.96 2.65 -6.01
C ILE A 100 -1.10 2.06 -7.14
N ILE A 101 -0.45 0.91 -6.89
CA ILE A 101 0.41 0.25 -7.88
C ILE A 101 -0.43 -0.28 -9.04
N SER A 102 -1.56 -0.95 -8.75
CA SER A 102 -2.50 -1.43 -9.78
C SER A 102 -3.01 -0.30 -10.67
N CYS A 103 -3.30 0.87 -10.09
CA CYS A 103 -3.75 2.05 -10.83
C CYS A 103 -2.64 2.63 -11.73
N GLN A 104 -1.42 2.77 -11.22
CA GLN A 104 -0.29 3.28 -12.00
C GLN A 104 0.08 2.34 -13.16
N LYS A 105 0.06 1.02 -12.93
CA LYS A 105 0.33 0.02 -13.96
C LYS A 105 -0.75 -0.01 -15.02
N LYS A 106 -2.02 0.10 -14.62
CA LYS A 106 -3.15 0.24 -15.55
C LYS A 106 -2.99 1.48 -16.44
N CYS A 107 -2.72 2.64 -15.85
CA CYS A 107 -2.47 3.86 -16.60
C CYS A 107 -1.32 3.71 -17.62
N LEU A 108 -0.25 3.02 -17.24
CA LEU A 108 0.86 2.72 -18.15
C LEU A 108 0.43 1.80 -19.31
N LEU A 109 -0.36 0.76 -19.02
CA LEU A 109 -0.88 -0.15 -20.04
C LEU A 109 -1.87 0.55 -20.98
N ASP A 110 -2.78 1.37 -20.47
CA ASP A 110 -3.72 2.15 -21.27
C ASP A 110 -2.95 3.08 -22.23
N LYS A 111 -1.87 3.68 -21.72
CA LYS A 111 -1.01 4.53 -22.55
C LYS A 111 -0.25 3.74 -23.62
N MET A 112 0.20 2.54 -23.28
CA MET A 112 0.87 1.61 -24.20
C MET A 112 -0.07 1.16 -25.32
N VAL A 113 -1.28 0.73 -24.97
CA VAL A 113 -2.30 0.28 -25.93
C VAL A 113 -2.76 1.44 -26.82
N SER A 114 -3.01 2.62 -26.27
CA SER A 114 -3.44 3.79 -27.06
C SER A 114 -2.36 4.31 -28.01
N THR A 115 -1.08 4.17 -27.67
CA THR A 115 0.03 4.71 -28.48
C THR A 115 0.60 3.68 -29.46
N CYS A 116 0.73 2.42 -29.03
CA CYS A 116 1.41 1.36 -29.78
C CYS A 116 0.49 0.23 -30.25
N ASN A 117 -0.78 0.23 -29.84
CA ASN A 117 -1.78 -0.81 -30.17
C ASN A 117 -1.29 -2.24 -29.89
N CYS A 118 -0.53 -2.40 -28.80
CA CYS A 118 -0.03 -3.69 -28.34
C CYS A 118 -0.02 -3.72 -26.81
N THR A 119 -0.09 -4.92 -26.23
CA THR A 119 -0.09 -5.13 -24.77
C THR A 119 1.04 -6.06 -24.31
N THR A 120 1.31 -6.10 -23.01
CA THR A 120 2.25 -7.06 -22.41
C THR A 120 1.57 -8.40 -22.17
N ASN A 121 2.34 -9.48 -22.04
CA ASN A 121 1.82 -10.81 -21.68
C ASN A 121 1.77 -11.06 -20.16
N ILE A 122 1.90 -10.00 -19.36
CA ILE A 122 1.97 -10.09 -17.88
C ILE A 122 0.58 -9.93 -17.25
N TYR A 123 -0.29 -9.12 -17.86
CA TYR A 123 -1.61 -8.81 -17.34
C TYR A 123 -2.70 -9.05 -18.40
N ASP A 124 -3.79 -9.69 -18.00
CA ASP A 124 -4.88 -10.13 -18.89
C ASP A 124 -6.01 -9.10 -19.09
N ASP A 125 -5.75 -7.83 -18.77
CA ASP A 125 -6.75 -6.76 -18.77
C ASP A 125 -7.24 -6.37 -20.18
N TYR A 126 -6.47 -6.73 -21.22
CA TYR A 126 -6.77 -6.44 -22.62
C TYR A 126 -6.91 -7.71 -23.45
N SER A 127 -8.15 -8.18 -23.59
CA SER A 127 -8.48 -9.28 -24.52
C SER A 127 -8.63 -8.77 -25.96
N GLY A 128 -7.90 -9.38 -26.90
CA GLY A 128 -7.97 -9.06 -28.33
C GLY A 128 -6.94 -8.06 -28.86
N VAL A 129 -6.08 -7.51 -28.00
CA VAL A 129 -4.93 -6.69 -28.41
C VAL A 129 -3.71 -7.61 -28.59
N PRO A 130 -2.93 -7.50 -29.69
CA PRO A 130 -1.75 -8.33 -29.88
C PRO A 130 -0.67 -8.01 -28.85
N PHE A 131 0.10 -9.03 -28.45
CA PHE A 131 1.26 -8.79 -27.59
C PHE A 131 2.34 -8.00 -28.33
N CYS A 132 2.98 -7.08 -27.61
CA CYS A 132 4.12 -6.33 -28.12
C CYS A 132 5.27 -7.31 -28.40
N THR A 133 5.43 -7.68 -29.66
CA THR A 133 6.61 -8.39 -30.13
C THR A 133 7.71 -7.36 -30.30
N GLY A 134 8.94 -7.67 -29.87
CA GLY A 134 10.13 -6.81 -30.00
C GLY A 134 10.55 -6.49 -31.45
N LYS A 135 9.62 -6.52 -32.41
CA LYS A 135 9.82 -6.13 -33.80
C LYS A 135 9.08 -4.83 -34.11
N THR A 136 9.55 -3.75 -33.50
CA THR A 136 9.52 -2.37 -34.04
C THR A 136 10.61 -1.50 -33.38
N GLN A 137 11.76 -2.09 -33.06
CA GLN A 137 13.02 -1.35 -32.93
C GLN A 137 14.01 -1.97 -33.92
N THR A 138 14.02 -1.44 -35.14
CA THR A 138 15.14 -1.64 -36.05
C THR A 138 16.37 -0.98 -35.43
N ASN A 139 17.39 -1.81 -35.17
CA ASN A 139 18.74 -1.48 -34.67
C ASN A 139 18.98 -1.51 -33.16
N LEU A 140 18.75 -2.67 -32.53
CA LEU A 140 19.60 -3.05 -31.38
C LEU A 140 19.92 -4.55 -31.43
N TYR A 141 20.95 -4.90 -32.20
CA TYR A 141 21.57 -6.22 -32.12
C TYR A 141 22.53 -6.24 -30.92
N ILE A 142 22.03 -6.44 -29.71
CA ILE A 142 22.93 -6.80 -28.61
C ILE A 142 23.25 -8.29 -28.76
N THR A 143 24.30 -8.60 -29.52
CA THR A 143 24.91 -9.94 -29.49
C THR A 143 25.87 -10.01 -28.32
N CYS A 144 25.35 -10.28 -27.12
CA CYS A 144 26.18 -10.60 -25.97
C CYS A 144 26.74 -12.02 -26.13
N ARG A 145 27.89 -12.14 -26.79
CA ARG A 145 28.72 -13.36 -26.75
C ARG A 145 29.56 -13.32 -25.48
N GLN A 146 29.00 -13.71 -24.33
CA GLN A 146 29.80 -13.98 -23.13
C GLN A 146 30.07 -15.47 -22.99
N ARG A 147 31.32 -15.87 -23.26
CA ARG A 147 31.87 -17.12 -22.73
C ARG A 147 32.15 -16.90 -21.25
N ARG A 148 31.28 -17.39 -20.37
CA ARG A 148 31.68 -17.69 -18.98
C ARG A 148 31.89 -19.20 -18.85
N PRO A 149 32.97 -19.65 -18.21
CA PRO A 149 33.07 -21.05 -17.83
C PRO A 149 31.97 -21.31 -16.80
N PHE A 150 31.05 -22.20 -17.16
CA PHE A 150 30.04 -22.77 -16.29
C PHE A 150 30.77 -23.64 -15.26
N GLY A 151 31.11 -23.05 -14.11
CA GLY A 151 31.52 -23.81 -12.95
C GLY A 151 30.26 -24.31 -12.24
N LEU A 152 30.01 -25.62 -12.29
CA LEU A 152 29.09 -26.28 -11.37
C LEU A 152 29.74 -26.30 -9.97
N PRO A 153 29.22 -25.58 -8.96
CA PRO A 153 29.50 -25.98 -7.59
C PRO A 153 28.71 -27.25 -7.30
N ASN A 154 29.40 -28.37 -7.12
CA ASN A 154 28.84 -29.59 -6.55
C ASN A 154 28.55 -29.36 -5.05
N ASN A 155 27.51 -28.60 -4.73
CA ASN A 155 27.02 -28.49 -3.37
C ASN A 155 25.49 -28.38 -3.34
N THR A 156 24.82 -29.46 -2.95
CA THR A 156 23.36 -29.58 -2.87
C THR A 156 22.70 -28.59 -1.91
N THR A 157 23.46 -27.93 -1.04
CA THR A 157 22.97 -26.88 -0.14
C THR A 157 22.90 -25.50 -0.80
N ALA A 158 23.51 -25.29 -1.97
CA ALA A 158 23.52 -24.00 -2.65
C ALA A 158 22.20 -23.66 -3.34
N ASN A 159 21.32 -24.64 -3.58
CA ASN A 159 20.05 -24.46 -4.30
C ASN A 159 18.83 -24.37 -3.39
N LEU A 160 19.00 -24.58 -2.08
CA LEU A 160 17.90 -24.57 -1.12
C LEU A 160 17.71 -23.18 -0.54
N VAL A 161 16.48 -22.67 -0.62
CA VAL A 161 16.02 -21.47 0.07
C VAL A 161 15.14 -21.89 1.23
N ARG A 162 15.51 -21.51 2.45
CA ARG A 162 14.67 -21.71 3.63
C ARG A 162 14.11 -20.36 4.07
N LEU A 163 12.78 -20.26 4.10
CA LEU A 163 12.07 -19.02 4.42
C LEU A 163 11.13 -19.25 5.62
N LYS A 164 11.20 -18.36 6.60
CA LYS A 164 10.28 -18.35 7.75
C LYS A 164 9.64 -16.97 7.86
N ILE A 165 8.34 -16.87 7.67
CA ILE A 165 7.58 -15.62 7.85
C ILE A 165 6.73 -15.76 9.12
N TYR A 166 6.85 -14.81 10.04
CA TYR A 166 6.15 -14.86 11.33
C TYR A 166 5.76 -13.45 11.77
N PHE A 167 4.70 -13.34 12.57
CA PHE A 167 4.32 -12.08 13.19
C PHE A 167 5.25 -11.76 14.36
N GLN A 168 5.81 -10.55 14.37
CA GLN A 168 6.63 -10.08 15.50
C GLN A 168 5.78 -9.92 16.76
N GLU A 169 4.56 -9.44 16.59
CA GLU A 169 3.57 -9.22 17.64
C GLU A 169 2.19 -9.64 17.11
N LEU A 170 1.32 -10.20 17.97
CA LEU A 170 -0.05 -10.56 17.60
C LEU A 170 -1.01 -9.36 17.61
N ASN A 171 -0.47 -8.14 17.69
CA ASN A 171 -1.23 -6.90 17.69
C ASN A 171 -1.20 -6.28 16.31
N TYR A 172 -2.30 -5.64 15.93
CA TYR A 172 -2.38 -4.79 14.75
C TYR A 172 -2.29 -3.32 15.18
N GLU A 173 -1.54 -2.52 14.43
CA GLU A 173 -1.45 -1.07 14.63
C GLU A 173 -2.43 -0.38 13.68
N LEU A 174 -3.45 0.27 14.23
CA LEU A 174 -4.38 1.08 13.45
C LEU A 174 -3.96 2.56 13.54
N VAL A 175 -3.57 3.14 12.41
CA VAL A 175 -3.24 4.57 12.27
C VAL A 175 -4.36 5.25 11.50
N GLU A 176 -5.30 5.84 12.23
CA GLU A 176 -6.45 6.54 11.65
C GLU A 176 -6.27 8.06 11.72
N GLN A 177 -6.54 8.74 10.60
CA GLN A 177 -6.57 10.20 10.54
C GLN A 177 -7.94 10.71 11.00
N VAL A 178 -7.93 11.59 11.99
CA VAL A 178 -9.12 12.30 12.46
C VAL A 178 -9.03 13.79 12.10
N PRO A 179 -10.16 14.44 11.77
CA PRO A 179 -10.15 15.85 11.41
C PRO A 179 -9.73 16.71 12.62
N ALA A 180 -8.74 17.59 12.43
CA ALA A 180 -8.22 18.43 13.52
C ALA A 180 -9.24 19.44 14.06
N ASN A 181 -10.14 19.92 13.20
CA ASN A 181 -11.17 20.90 13.55
C ASN A 181 -12.56 20.30 13.31
N THR A 182 -13.10 19.64 14.34
CA THR A 182 -14.53 19.31 14.37
C THR A 182 -15.35 20.54 14.75
N ILE A 183 -16.64 20.55 14.39
CA ILE A 183 -17.57 21.64 14.74
C ILE A 183 -17.60 21.85 16.26
N GLU A 184 -17.47 20.77 17.03
CA GLU A 184 -17.40 20.80 18.49
C GLU A 184 -16.16 21.55 18.99
N SER A 185 -14.98 21.29 18.42
CA SER A 185 -13.73 21.98 18.77
C SER A 185 -13.78 23.47 18.41
N VAL A 186 -14.33 23.80 17.23
CA VAL A 186 -14.47 25.19 16.78
C VAL A 186 -15.45 25.97 17.66
N LEU A 187 -16.58 25.38 18.02
CA LEU A 187 -17.54 25.99 18.93
C LEU A 187 -16.97 26.11 20.35
N GLY A 188 -16.23 25.12 20.81
CA GLY A 188 -15.56 25.14 22.12
C GLY A 188 -14.51 26.24 22.22
N THR A 189 -13.64 26.38 21.21
CA THR A 189 -12.59 27.41 21.17
C THR A 189 -13.19 28.81 20.99
N THR A 190 -14.14 28.98 20.08
CA THR A 190 -14.80 30.28 19.85
C THR A 190 -15.64 30.69 21.05
N GLY A 191 -16.45 29.78 21.61
CA GLY A 191 -17.25 30.02 22.79
C GLY A 191 -16.40 30.28 24.03
N GLY A 192 -15.27 29.59 24.18
CA GLY A 192 -14.31 29.84 25.25
C GLY A 192 -13.67 31.22 25.16
N LEU A 193 -13.24 31.64 23.97
CA LEU A 193 -12.68 32.98 23.76
C LEU A 193 -13.72 34.09 23.97
N LEU A 194 -14.91 33.96 23.40
CA LEU A 194 -15.98 34.95 23.55
C LEU A 194 -16.50 35.03 24.99
N GLY A 195 -16.59 33.90 25.68
CA GLY A 195 -16.94 33.83 27.10
C GLY A 195 -15.88 34.47 27.99
N LEU A 196 -14.59 34.29 27.68
CA LEU A 196 -13.49 34.87 28.45
C LEU A 196 -13.37 36.40 28.29
N TYR A 197 -13.45 36.90 27.04
CA TYR A 197 -13.22 38.33 26.77
C TYR A 197 -14.44 39.21 26.99
N ILE A 198 -15.64 38.74 26.62
CA ILE A 198 -16.86 39.56 26.58
C ILE A 198 -17.88 39.06 27.62
N GLY A 199 -17.71 37.86 28.18
CA GLY A 199 -18.75 37.21 28.98
C GLY A 199 -19.93 36.72 28.12
N PHE A 200 -19.71 36.56 26.81
CA PHE A 200 -20.76 36.14 25.88
C PHE A 200 -21.10 34.67 26.11
N SER A 201 -22.35 34.43 26.46
CA SER A 201 -22.91 33.09 26.70
C SER A 201 -24.26 32.93 26.00
N VAL A 202 -24.74 31.68 25.92
CA VAL A 202 -26.09 31.39 25.39
C VAL A 202 -27.18 32.17 26.15
N ILE A 203 -26.95 32.44 27.43
CA ILE A 203 -27.87 33.24 28.27
C ILE A 203 -27.90 34.70 27.78
N THR A 204 -26.73 35.31 27.52
CA THR A 204 -26.67 36.69 26.99
C THR A 204 -27.35 36.82 25.62
N ILE A 205 -27.27 35.78 24.77
CA ILE A 205 -27.99 35.74 23.50
C ILE A 205 -29.50 35.75 23.74
N SER A 206 -29.99 34.93 24.67
CA SER A 206 -31.42 34.84 24.97
C SER A 206 -32.00 36.15 25.51
N GLU A 207 -31.25 36.88 26.35
CA GLU A 207 -31.68 38.20 26.84
C GLU A 207 -31.77 39.24 25.72
N ILE A 208 -30.80 39.26 24.79
CA ILE A 208 -30.82 40.16 23.64
C ILE A 208 -32.06 39.90 22.78
N PHE A 209 -32.42 38.63 22.54
CA PHE A 209 -33.62 38.30 21.77
C PHE A 209 -34.90 38.80 22.46
N VAL A 210 -35.05 38.56 23.77
CA VAL A 210 -36.21 39.05 24.53
C VAL A 210 -36.30 40.57 24.48
N LEU A 211 -35.18 41.28 24.68
CA LEU A 211 -35.11 42.73 24.58
C LEU A 211 -35.52 43.24 23.19
N ILE A 212 -35.07 42.58 22.12
CA ILE A 212 -35.47 42.94 20.75
C ILE A 212 -36.97 42.75 20.54
N TYR A 213 -37.53 41.62 20.99
CA TYR A 213 -38.97 41.37 20.90
C TYR A 213 -39.79 42.40 21.65
N ASP A 214 -39.38 42.76 22.87
CA ASP A 214 -40.07 43.77 23.68
C ASP A 214 -40.00 45.16 23.04
N VAL A 215 -38.84 45.55 22.50
CA VAL A 215 -38.70 46.80 21.75
C VAL A 215 -39.58 46.80 20.49
N PHE A 216 -39.63 45.69 19.75
CA PHE A 216 -40.46 45.60 18.54
C PHE A 216 -41.96 45.65 18.86
N ALA A 217 -42.39 44.98 19.93
CA ALA A 217 -43.77 45.04 20.43
C ALA A 217 -44.14 46.46 20.89
N PHE A 218 -43.21 47.17 21.55
CA PHE A 218 -43.40 48.57 21.95
C PHE A 218 -43.49 49.50 20.74
N LEU A 219 -42.63 49.32 19.73
CA LEU A 219 -42.66 50.10 18.49
C LEU A 219 -43.94 49.87 17.68
N LEU A 220 -44.47 48.65 17.65
CA LEU A 220 -45.76 48.34 17.01
C LEU A 220 -46.96 48.92 17.77
N LYS A 221 -46.91 49.02 19.10
CA LYS A 221 -47.96 49.66 19.91
C LYS A 221 -47.97 51.19 19.84
N ARG A 222 -46.88 51.82 19.39
CA ARG A 222 -46.75 53.28 19.28
C ARG A 222 -47.24 53.83 17.93
N LYS A 223 -47.76 52.97 17.04
CA LYS A 223 -48.37 53.33 15.76
C LYS A 223 -49.87 53.10 15.83
#